data_AF-A0A0F7S9I4-F1
#
_entry.id   AF-A0A0F7S9I4-F1
#
_cell.length_a   1.000
_cell.length_b   1.000
_cell.length_c   1.000
_cell.angle_alpha   90.00
_cell.angle_beta   90.00
_cell.angle_gamma   90.00
#
_symmetry.space_group_name_H-M   'P 1'
#
loop_
_entity.id
_entity.type
_entity.pdbx_description
1 polymer ?
#
loop_
_entity_poly.entity_id
_entity_poly.type
_entity_poly.pdbx_seq_one_letter_code
_entity_poly.pdbx_strand_id
1 'polypeptide(L)' 'MSANALTKALPKALKEVRLHLCQTGQASAGARKFLETNYKPIKQSNPDLPFLVREASGTPARAFARF' A
#
# COMPACT_ATOMS: atom_id res chain seq x y z
N MET A 1 -4.75 -2.67 22.35
CA MET A 1 -4.16 -3.30 21.15
C MET A 1 -4.69 -2.56 19.94
N SER A 2 -3.86 -1.81 19.21
CA SER A 2 -4.32 -1.01 18.07
C SER A 2 -4.74 -1.95 16.94
N ALA A 3 -6.03 -1.98 16.61
CA ALA A 3 -6.53 -2.80 15.50
C ALA A 3 -5.96 -2.23 14.20
N ASN A 4 -5.10 -3.01 13.53
CA ASN A 4 -4.51 -2.63 12.25
C ASN A 4 -5.63 -2.67 11.19
N ALA A 5 -6.31 -1.54 10.95
CA ALA A 5 -7.50 -1.46 10.08
C ALA A 5 -7.25 -1.99 8.65
N LEU A 6 -5.98 -2.04 8.24
CA LEU A 6 -5.50 -2.51 6.95
C LEU A 6 -5.48 -4.04 6.82
N THR A 7 -5.51 -4.78 7.93
CA THR A 7 -5.60 -6.26 7.90
C THR A 7 -7.04 -6.75 7.90
N LYS A 8 -8.01 -5.86 7.72
CA LYS A 8 -9.43 -6.18 7.52
C LYS A 8 -9.78 -6.06 6.04
N ALA A 9 -10.90 -6.67 5.66
CA ALA A 9 -11.44 -6.52 4.32
C ALA A 9 -11.73 -5.04 4.03
N LEU A 10 -11.16 -4.54 2.94
CA LEU A 10 -11.38 -3.20 2.44
C LEU A 10 -12.80 -3.10 1.84
N PRO A 11 -13.38 -1.89 1.77
CA PRO A 11 -14.72 -1.71 1.22
C PRO A 11 -14.81 -2.21 -0.22
N LYS A 12 -15.90 -2.89 -0.59
CA LYS A 12 -16.15 -3.33 -1.98
C LYS A 12 -16.23 -2.19 -3.00
N ALA A 13 -16.45 -0.96 -2.52
CA ALA A 13 -16.37 0.22 -3.36
C ALA A 13 -14.94 0.44 -3.88
N LEU A 14 -13.90 0.03 -3.14
CA LEU A 14 -12.52 0.21 -3.56
C LEU A 14 -12.19 -0.76 -4.70
N LYS A 15 -11.86 -0.22 -5.87
CA LYS A 15 -11.50 -0.97 -7.09
C LYS A 15 -10.01 -1.13 -7.31
N GLU A 16 -9.18 -0.26 -6.74
CA GLU A 16 -7.72 -0.31 -6.88
C GLU A 16 -7.02 0.47 -5.78
N VAL A 17 -5.89 -0.04 -5.29
CA VAL A 17 -4.94 0.71 -4.48
C VAL A 17 -3.60 0.76 -5.22
N ARG A 18 -3.01 1.95 -5.32
CA ARG A 18 -1.71 2.13 -5.95
C ARG A 18 -0.79 2.94 -5.04
N LEU A 19 0.38 2.39 -4.72
CA LEU A 19 1.41 3.05 -3.92
C LEU A 19 2.58 3.42 -4.80
N HIS A 20 2.90 4.72 -4.85
CA HIS A 20 4.07 5.27 -5.52
C HIS A 20 5.15 5.58 -4.48
N LEU A 21 6.36 5.09 -4.69
CA LEU A 21 7.48 5.33 -3.78
C LEU A 21 8.82 5.35 -4.52
N CYS A 22 9.82 5.94 -3.88
CA CYS A 22 11.21 5.88 -4.32
C CYS A 22 11.96 4.74 -3.61
N GLN A 23 12.73 3.96 -4.38
CA GLN A 23 13.49 2.80 -3.88
C GLN A 23 14.60 3.21 -2.91
N THR A 24 15.24 4.35 -3.16
CA THR A 24 16.44 4.80 -2.43
C THR A 24 16.20 6.07 -1.61
N GLY A 25 15.19 6.87 -1.97
CA GLY A 25 14.90 8.14 -1.32
C GLY A 25 14.50 8.00 0.14
N GLN A 26 15.05 8.87 0.99
CA GLN A 26 14.79 8.90 2.44
C GLN A 26 13.33 9.27 2.74
N ALA A 27 12.73 10.13 1.92
CA ALA A 27 11.31 10.50 1.97
C ALA A 27 10.35 9.30 1.77
N SER A 28 10.82 8.22 1.13
CA SER A 28 10.04 7.00 0.89
C SER A 28 10.40 5.83 1.83
N ALA A 29 11.30 6.04 2.80
CA ALA A 29 11.73 4.98 3.72
C ALA A 29 10.56 4.41 4.56
N GLY A 30 9.65 5.26 5.02
CA GLY A 30 8.46 4.83 5.77
C GLY A 30 7.51 3.97 4.93
N ALA A 31 7.29 4.35 3.66
CA ALA A 31 6.45 3.60 2.73
C ALA A 31 7.03 2.21 2.38
N ARG A 32 8.36 2.11 2.26
CA ARG A 32 9.05 0.82 2.07
C ARG A 32 8.85 -0.12 3.26
N LYS A 33 9.11 0.37 4.48
CA LYS A 33 8.88 -0.41 5.71
C LYS A 33 7.41 -0.84 5.88
N PHE A 34 6.48 0.05 5.50
CA PHE A 34 5.06 -0.24 5.50
C PHE A 34 4.70 -1.41 4.57
N LEU A 35 5.23 -1.42 3.34
CA LEU A 35 5.01 -2.51 2.39
C LEU A 35 5.54 -3.84 2.91
N GLU A 36 6.79 -3.86 3.40
CA GLU A 36 7.43 -5.08 3.90
C GLU A 36 6.61 -5.75 5.01
N THR A 37 6.00 -4.94 5.89
CA THR A 37 5.26 -5.45 7.04
C THR A 37 3.80 -5.78 6.71
N ASN A 38 3.13 -4.95 5.90
CA ASN A 38 1.67 -4.99 5.75
C ASN A 38 1.19 -5.55 4.40
N TYR A 39 2.03 -5.63 3.36
CA TYR A 39 1.59 -6.03 2.03
C TYR A 39 1.00 -7.45 1.99
N LYS A 40 1.65 -8.41 2.64
CA LYS A 40 1.21 -9.81 2.71
C LYS A 40 -0.17 -9.96 3.38
N PRO A 41 -0.41 -9.44 4.60
CA PRO A 41 -1.73 -9.57 5.24
C PRO A 41 -2.83 -8.80 4.50
N ILE A 42 -2.54 -7.61 3.94
CA ILE A 42 -3.53 -6.85 3.13
C ILE A 42 -4.01 -7.69 1.95
N LYS A 43 -3.09 -8.34 1.23
CA LYS A 43 -3.41 -9.16 0.06
C LYS A 43 -4.14 -10.46 0.42
N GLN A 44 -3.83 -11.04 1.58
CA GLN A 44 -4.54 -12.21 2.11
C GLN A 44 -6.01 -11.89 2.43
N SER A 45 -6.28 -10.72 3.01
CA SER A 45 -7.65 -10.29 3.33
C SER A 45 -8.43 -9.77 2.11
N ASN A 46 -7.76 -9.40 1.03
CA ASN A 46 -8.35 -8.76 -0.15
C ASN A 46 -7.77 -9.37 -1.46
N PRO A 47 -8.10 -10.64 -1.79
CA PRO A 47 -7.53 -11.33 -2.94
C PRO A 47 -7.94 -10.70 -4.29
N ASP A 48 -9.16 -10.16 -4.38
CA ASP A 48 -9.72 -9.59 -5.61
C ASP A 48 -9.34 -8.13 -5.83
N LEU A 49 -8.76 -7.47 -4.82
CA LEU A 49 -8.38 -6.06 -4.91
C LEU A 49 -6.98 -5.91 -5.52
N PRO A 50 -6.85 -5.21 -6.66
CA PRO A 50 -5.54 -4.90 -7.22
C PRO A 50 -4.79 -3.91 -6.31
N PHE A 51 -3.75 -4.39 -5.63
CA PHE A 51 -2.78 -3.57 -4.91
C PHE A 51 -1.50 -3.45 -5.75
N LEU A 52 -1.26 -2.27 -6.31
CA LEU A 52 -0.16 -1.99 -7.22
C LEU A 52 0.93 -1.18 -6.51
N VAL A 53 2.17 -1.66 -6.54
CA VAL A 53 3.35 -0.89 -6.15
C VAL A 53 4.01 -0.34 -7.41
N ARG A 54 4.31 0.96 -7.44
CA ARG A 54 5.05 1.62 -8.51
C ARG A 54 6.24 2.33 -7.91
N GLU A 55 7.40 1.92 -8.36
CA GLU A 55 8.67 2.44 -7.88
C GLU A 55 9.25 3.38 -8.93
N ALA A 56 9.66 4.58 -8.50
CA ALA A 56 10.28 5.55 -9.38
C ALA A 56 11.25 6.46 -8.61
N SER A 57 12.39 6.77 -9.23
CA SER A 57 13.45 7.59 -8.61
C SER A 57 12.99 9.05 -8.41
N GLY A 58 13.31 9.62 -7.25
CA GLY A 58 12.95 11.02 -6.92
C GLY A 58 11.48 11.26 -6.59
N THR A 59 10.63 10.23 -6.63
CA THR A 59 9.18 10.39 -6.36
C THR A 59 8.90 10.44 -4.86
N PRO A 60 8.08 11.38 -4.37
CA PRO A 60 7.58 11.33 -3.00
C PRO A 60 6.64 10.12 -2.80
N ALA A 61 6.57 9.64 -1.56
CA ALA A 61 5.63 8.58 -1.20
C ALA A 61 4.18 9.08 -1.37
N ARG A 62 3.39 8.42 -2.23
CA ARG A 62 1.98 8.75 -2.47
C ARG A 62 1.15 7.48 -2.59
N ALA A 63 -0.07 7.51 -2.04
CA ALA A 63 -1.06 6.45 -2.19
C ALA A 63 -2.25 6.97 -3.00
N PHE A 64 -2.73 6.16 -3.93
CA PHE A 64 -3.93 6.40 -4.72
C PHE A 64 -4.94 5.28 -4.43
N ALA A 65 -6.20 5.68 -4.33
CA ALA A 65 -7.33 4.77 -4.16
C ALA A 65 -8.35 5.09 -5.26
N ARG A 66 -8.78 4.06 -5.98
CA ARG A 66 -9.87 4.17 -6.95
C ARG A 66 -11.09 3.48 -6.38
N PHE A 67 -12.24 4.16 -6.39
CA PHE A 67 -13.53 3.63 -5.96
C PHE A 67 -14.41 3.22 -7.15
#